data_AF-A0A511SZ88-F1
#
_entry.id   AF-A0A511SZ88-F1
#
_cell.length_a   1.000
_cell.length_b   1.000
_cell.length_c   1.000
_cell.angle_alpha   90.00
_cell.angle_beta   90.00
_cell.angle_gamma   90.00
#
_symmetry.space_group_name_H-M   'P 1'
#
loop_
_entity.id
_entity.type
_entity.pdbx_description
1 polymer ?
#
loop_
_entity_poly.entity_id
_entity_poly.type
_entity_poly.pdbx_seq_one_letter_code
_entity_poly.pdbx_strand_id
1 'polypeptide(L)'
;MTPDITRRAPRFSRLGLYGVLALTFVALCWPTSAHAQAWTLTTEQRQAFLQYYAPVLLKRGNGDDGRHGYDWVTSFDFDRDGNFSNNKLNWKRIPQYVDASRAGPSAYDAWRIRPTLYTSLIEFMDGSKSLKLIYHVYHALDKNAAGDYQLHDWERVELLVTNVVGAPGNGESVAYAVVTQHKRNVVRRAGHVDLNFMQTATGKHLLVWQAEWSDKLAAAHGQELRFVTDPYAFFAGRMASAGKAEAGVNNDGGRKNVHYAFVPEGSADAVAAFGARALTYATADALASRYDNGKSISWPNVKRVTYELQDLADILPTHWQHGGYAAHWLDAGPIDFYLESALVNEGGATEVSAGMQRFFPKTRDVENDDDREGYIAKKWFVGTYEMNDSASDFGGGGSNAFHDNAYASTAVDSRGRTRASASGYTTSPSSFWWQHDYFVHAGFTDSTDGVEQGFWLPGAWYLPANGGFDGRWVQLFDDRPGLESGQR
;
A
#
# COMPACT_ATOMS: atom_id res chain seq x y z
N MET A 1 -38.17 -93.46 38.40
CA MET A 1 -36.74 -93.13 38.31
C MET A 1 -36.59 -92.06 37.25
N THR A 2 -35.64 -91.14 37.49
CA THR A 2 -35.21 -89.99 36.67
C THR A 2 -36.14 -88.76 36.58
N PRO A 3 -35.60 -87.55 36.83
CA PRO A 3 -36.35 -86.31 36.92
C PRO A 3 -36.13 -85.38 35.70
N ASP A 4 -36.93 -84.31 35.67
CA ASP A 4 -36.48 -82.93 35.46
C ASP A 4 -36.48 -82.26 34.05
N ILE A 5 -36.87 -80.99 34.14
CA ILE A 5 -36.66 -79.82 33.26
C ILE A 5 -37.50 -79.70 31.97
N THR A 6 -38.70 -79.14 32.15
CA THR A 6 -39.33 -78.25 31.16
C THR A 6 -38.48 -77.00 30.96
N ARG A 7 -37.79 -76.87 29.81
CA ARG A 7 -37.10 -75.63 29.42
C ARG A 7 -38.10 -74.55 28.99
N ARG A 8 -38.28 -73.54 29.85
CA ARG A 8 -38.81 -72.22 29.47
C ARG A 8 -37.75 -71.48 28.65
N ALA A 9 -38.14 -70.95 27.49
CA ALA A 9 -37.31 -70.03 26.72
C ALA A 9 -37.16 -68.69 27.48
N PRO A 10 -35.93 -68.16 27.63
CA PRO A 10 -35.71 -66.91 28.34
C PRO A 10 -36.15 -65.70 27.50
N ARG A 11 -37.00 -64.89 28.13
CA ARG A 11 -37.26 -63.49 27.77
C ARG A 11 -35.96 -62.72 27.93
N PHE A 12 -35.29 -62.41 26.82
CA PHE A 12 -34.28 -61.36 26.82
C PHE A 12 -34.95 -60.00 26.71
N SER A 13 -34.60 -59.16 27.66
CA SER A 13 -35.23 -57.90 28.03
C SER A 13 -35.07 -56.83 26.95
N ARG A 14 -36.15 -56.06 26.75
CA ARG A 14 -36.25 -54.86 25.91
C ARG A 14 -35.43 -53.66 26.44
N LEU A 15 -34.22 -53.89 26.95
CA LEU A 15 -33.33 -52.86 27.50
C LEU A 15 -32.12 -52.56 26.61
N GLY A 16 -31.84 -53.37 25.58
CA GLY A 16 -30.71 -53.15 24.67
C GLY A 16 -30.92 -52.09 23.60
N LEU A 17 -32.17 -51.89 23.13
CA LEU A 17 -32.43 -50.96 22.02
C LEU A 17 -32.51 -49.49 22.48
N TYR A 18 -33.07 -49.24 23.66
CA TYR A 18 -33.18 -47.89 24.23
C TYR A 18 -31.85 -47.37 24.78
N GLY A 19 -30.98 -48.25 25.30
CA GLY A 19 -29.62 -47.87 25.73
C GLY A 19 -28.72 -47.44 24.57
N VAL A 20 -28.81 -48.12 23.42
CA VAL A 20 -28.04 -47.76 22.22
C VAL A 20 -28.57 -46.48 21.57
N LEU A 21 -29.89 -46.27 21.55
CA LEU A 21 -30.48 -45.02 21.03
C LEU A 21 -30.18 -43.80 21.93
N ALA A 22 -30.13 -43.98 23.25
CA ALA A 22 -29.80 -42.91 24.18
C ALA A 22 -28.31 -42.50 24.09
N LEU A 23 -27.40 -43.46 23.87
CA LEU A 23 -25.97 -43.18 23.65
C LEU A 23 -25.69 -42.51 22.30
N THR A 24 -26.50 -42.77 21.26
CA THR A 24 -26.39 -42.05 19.97
C THR A 24 -26.98 -40.64 20.04
N PHE A 25 -28.05 -40.41 20.80
CA PHE A 25 -28.60 -39.06 20.99
C PHE A 25 -27.73 -38.15 21.86
N VAL A 26 -27.04 -38.68 22.88
CA VAL A 26 -26.11 -37.88 23.70
C VAL A 26 -24.86 -37.48 22.88
N ALA A 27 -24.42 -38.32 21.93
CA ALA A 27 -23.33 -37.98 21.01
C ALA A 27 -23.73 -36.95 19.93
N LEU A 28 -25.02 -36.84 19.59
CA LEU A 28 -25.56 -35.85 18.64
C LEU A 28 -25.95 -34.51 19.29
N CYS A 29 -25.98 -34.45 20.62
CA CYS A 29 -26.31 -33.24 21.40
C CYS A 29 -25.08 -32.63 22.09
N TRP A 30 -23.87 -33.10 21.81
CA TRP A 30 -22.69 -32.29 22.12
C TRP A 30 -22.79 -31.03 21.27
N PRO A 31 -22.72 -29.82 21.86
CA PRO A 31 -22.50 -28.63 21.07
C PRO A 31 -21.15 -28.85 20.38
N THR A 32 -21.17 -29.26 19.12
CA THR A 32 -20.11 -28.87 18.22
C THR A 32 -20.14 -27.37 18.29
N SER A 33 -19.17 -26.77 18.98
CA SER A 33 -18.79 -25.41 18.70
C SER A 33 -18.67 -25.35 17.19
N ALA A 34 -19.64 -24.74 16.52
CA ALA A 34 -19.45 -24.31 15.15
C ALA A 34 -18.34 -23.27 15.29
N HIS A 35 -17.09 -23.73 15.23
CA HIS A 35 -15.99 -22.87 14.94
C HIS A 35 -16.33 -22.36 13.54
N ALA A 36 -16.86 -21.13 13.48
CA ALA A 36 -16.80 -20.37 12.26
C ALA A 36 -15.34 -20.45 11.84
N GLN A 37 -15.06 -21.27 10.84
CA GLN A 37 -13.72 -21.47 10.34
C GLN A 37 -13.22 -20.07 10.01
N ALA A 38 -12.22 -19.58 10.73
CA ALA A 38 -11.75 -18.22 10.50
C ALA A 38 -11.02 -18.25 9.16
N TRP A 39 -11.70 -17.80 8.11
CA TRP A 39 -11.20 -17.77 6.74
C TRP A 39 -10.15 -16.67 6.62
N THR A 40 -9.03 -16.72 7.34
CA THR A 40 -7.94 -15.80 7.03
C THR A 40 -7.37 -16.16 5.65
N LEU A 41 -6.96 -15.18 4.86
CA LEU A 41 -6.31 -15.46 3.58
C LEU A 41 -4.95 -16.13 3.80
N THR A 42 -4.50 -16.96 2.85
CA THR A 42 -3.11 -17.41 2.83
C THR A 42 -2.18 -16.28 2.38
N THR A 43 -0.87 -16.40 2.61
CA THR A 43 0.12 -15.43 2.11
C THR A 43 0.02 -15.26 0.60
N GLU A 44 -0.16 -16.35 -0.15
CA GLU A 44 -0.30 -16.31 -1.61
C GLU A 44 -1.57 -15.59 -2.05
N GLN A 45 -2.68 -15.76 -1.32
CA GLN A 45 -3.92 -15.03 -1.60
C GLN A 45 -3.75 -13.53 -1.33
N ARG A 46 -3.03 -13.15 -0.26
CA ARG A 46 -2.71 -11.76 0.06
C ARG A 46 -1.85 -11.10 -1.02
N GLN A 47 -0.77 -11.77 -1.42
CA GLN A 47 0.06 -11.33 -2.54
C GLN A 47 -0.75 -11.20 -3.83
N ALA A 48 -1.62 -12.16 -4.12
CA ALA A 48 -2.49 -12.14 -5.30
C ALA A 48 -3.44 -10.93 -5.29
N PHE A 49 -4.06 -10.59 -4.16
CA PHE A 49 -4.88 -9.38 -4.05
C PHE A 49 -4.06 -8.11 -4.29
N LEU A 50 -2.87 -8.01 -3.70
CA LEU A 50 -1.98 -6.88 -3.89
C LEU A 50 -1.57 -6.73 -5.36
N GLN A 51 -1.22 -7.82 -6.05
CA GLN A 51 -0.89 -7.78 -7.48
C GLN A 51 -2.10 -7.48 -8.37
N TYR A 52 -3.24 -8.10 -8.09
CA TYR A 52 -4.46 -7.96 -8.90
C TYR A 52 -4.97 -6.51 -8.91
N TYR A 53 -4.87 -5.80 -7.79
CA TYR A 53 -5.34 -4.41 -7.65
C TYR A 53 -4.23 -3.34 -7.74
N ALA A 54 -2.97 -3.74 -7.99
CA ALA A 54 -1.86 -2.81 -8.11
C ALA A 54 -2.12 -1.74 -9.18
N PRO A 55 -1.88 -0.44 -8.94
CA PRO A 55 -2.33 0.63 -9.83
C PRO A 55 -1.44 0.78 -11.08
N VAL A 56 -2.01 1.20 -12.21
CA VAL A 56 -1.20 1.71 -13.32
C VAL A 56 -0.97 3.21 -13.11
N LEU A 57 0.29 3.62 -13.04
CA LEU A 57 0.67 5.03 -12.88
C LEU A 57 1.04 5.62 -14.24
N LEU A 58 0.19 6.52 -14.74
CA LEU A 58 0.49 7.36 -15.90
C LEU A 58 1.23 8.60 -15.40
N LYS A 59 2.51 8.74 -15.76
CA LYS A 59 3.33 9.81 -15.19
C LYS A 59 3.68 10.84 -16.24
N ARG A 60 3.65 12.10 -15.82
CA ARG A 60 4.36 13.18 -16.53
C ARG A 60 5.88 12.95 -16.38
N GLY A 61 6.66 13.56 -17.25
CA GLY A 61 8.11 13.43 -17.26
C GLY A 61 8.71 14.82 -17.13
N ASN A 62 9.98 14.89 -16.76
CA ASN A 62 10.75 16.13 -16.64
C ASN A 62 12.23 15.83 -16.90
N GLY A 63 12.44 15.21 -18.05
CA GLY A 63 13.74 14.68 -18.48
C GLY A 63 14.44 15.53 -19.53
N ASP A 64 13.98 16.75 -19.80
CA ASP A 64 14.77 17.71 -20.59
C ASP A 64 15.88 18.35 -19.73
N ASP A 65 16.75 19.13 -20.38
CA ASP A 65 17.88 19.81 -19.73
C ASP A 65 18.82 18.90 -18.90
N GLY A 66 19.11 17.70 -19.42
CA GLY A 66 20.08 16.78 -18.81
C GLY A 66 19.60 16.08 -17.54
N ARG A 67 18.27 16.01 -17.32
CA ARG A 67 17.65 15.35 -16.15
C ARG A 67 16.95 14.04 -16.49
N HIS A 68 17.31 13.41 -17.61
CA HIS A 68 16.69 12.16 -18.05
C HIS A 68 16.75 11.08 -16.95
N GLY A 69 15.59 10.48 -16.63
CA GLY A 69 15.44 9.44 -15.61
C GLY A 69 15.15 9.94 -14.19
N TYR A 70 15.25 11.24 -13.89
CA TYR A 70 14.86 11.78 -12.57
C TYR A 70 13.40 11.47 -12.21
N ASP A 71 12.56 11.32 -13.22
CA ASP A 71 11.12 11.12 -13.17
C ASP A 71 10.71 9.66 -12.96
N TRP A 72 11.66 8.72 -12.85
CA TRP A 72 11.35 7.35 -12.48
C TRP A 72 10.86 7.24 -11.03
N VAL A 73 9.92 6.33 -10.79
CA VAL A 73 9.58 5.92 -9.42
C VAL A 73 10.81 5.27 -8.79
N THR A 74 11.14 5.66 -7.56
CA THR A 74 12.38 5.26 -6.90
C THR A 74 12.19 4.05 -5.98
N SER A 75 13.19 3.17 -5.90
CA SER A 75 13.36 2.19 -4.82
C SER A 75 14.14 2.82 -3.67
N PHE A 76 13.84 2.46 -2.42
CA PHE A 76 14.43 3.10 -1.23
C PHE A 76 15.95 2.90 -1.14
N ASP A 77 16.46 1.70 -1.43
CA ASP A 77 17.88 1.34 -1.49
C ASP A 77 18.39 1.18 -2.93
N PHE A 78 18.13 2.18 -3.78
CA PHE A 78 18.40 2.07 -5.22
C PHE A 78 19.90 2.01 -5.55
N ASP A 79 20.77 2.66 -4.79
CA ASP A 79 22.22 2.71 -5.02
C ASP A 79 22.99 1.64 -4.22
N ARG A 80 22.30 0.98 -3.27
CA ARG A 80 22.79 -0.14 -2.46
C ARG A 80 23.97 0.19 -1.55
N ASP A 81 24.11 1.44 -1.14
CA ASP A 81 25.15 1.83 -0.20
C ASP A 81 24.70 1.71 1.27
N GLY A 82 23.43 1.41 1.51
CA GLY A 82 22.86 1.28 2.85
C GLY A 82 22.84 2.60 3.61
N ASN A 83 22.82 3.75 2.93
CA ASN A 83 22.80 5.07 3.53
C ASN A 83 21.74 5.99 2.90
N PHE A 84 20.48 5.84 3.33
CA PHE A 84 19.37 6.61 2.79
C PHE A 84 19.45 8.13 2.98
N SER A 85 20.34 8.65 3.85
CA SER A 85 20.51 10.10 4.02
C SER A 85 21.13 10.80 2.80
N ASN A 86 21.73 10.05 1.87
CA ASN A 86 22.31 10.59 0.64
C ASN A 86 21.47 10.29 -0.60
N ASN A 87 20.28 9.68 -0.46
CA ASN A 87 19.43 9.28 -1.58
C ASN A 87 19.16 10.45 -2.53
N LYS A 88 18.96 11.67 -2.00
CA LYS A 88 18.76 12.90 -2.78
C LYS A 88 19.98 13.23 -3.65
N LEU A 89 21.16 13.19 -3.04
CA LEU A 89 22.44 13.45 -3.68
C LEU A 89 22.72 12.43 -4.79
N ASN A 90 22.47 11.16 -4.52
CA ASN A 90 22.72 10.08 -5.47
C ASN A 90 21.65 10.05 -6.58
N TRP A 91 20.39 10.34 -6.29
CA TRP A 91 19.33 10.43 -7.31
C TRP A 91 19.58 11.57 -8.31
N LYS A 92 20.21 12.67 -7.89
CA LYS A 92 20.68 13.72 -8.81
C LYS A 92 21.74 13.22 -9.82
N ARG A 93 22.25 11.99 -9.67
CA ARG A 93 23.23 11.37 -10.58
C ARG A 93 22.61 10.36 -11.57
N ILE A 94 21.29 10.23 -11.60
CA ILE A 94 20.61 9.32 -12.54
C ILE A 94 20.95 9.58 -14.02
N PRO A 95 21.15 10.83 -14.50
CA PRO A 95 21.56 11.09 -15.87
C PRO A 95 22.90 10.44 -16.21
N GLN A 96 23.84 10.44 -15.26
CA GLN A 96 25.13 9.78 -15.39
C GLN A 96 24.99 8.26 -15.41
N TYR A 97 24.09 7.68 -14.59
CA TYR A 97 23.72 6.26 -14.66
C TYR A 97 23.20 5.90 -16.06
N VAL A 98 22.28 6.71 -16.60
CA VAL A 98 21.70 6.49 -17.92
C VAL A 98 22.73 6.65 -19.03
N ASP A 99 23.56 7.69 -18.99
CA ASP A 99 24.56 7.92 -20.03
C ASP A 99 25.67 6.87 -20.00
N ALA A 100 26.09 6.44 -18.82
CA ALA A 100 27.04 5.34 -18.65
C ALA A 100 26.50 4.02 -19.20
N SER A 101 25.19 3.76 -19.06
CA SER A 101 24.58 2.52 -19.57
C SER A 101 24.75 2.30 -21.08
N ARG A 102 24.93 3.37 -21.86
CA ARG A 102 25.23 3.29 -23.29
C ARG A 102 26.68 2.88 -23.59
N ALA A 103 27.60 3.27 -22.71
CA ALA A 103 29.04 3.11 -22.90
C ALA A 103 29.57 1.77 -22.38
N GLY A 104 28.78 1.06 -21.59
CA GLY A 104 29.13 -0.23 -20.99
C GLY A 104 29.32 -0.11 -19.47
N PRO A 105 30.10 -1.02 -18.87
CA PRO A 105 30.25 -1.07 -17.43
C PRO A 105 30.81 0.20 -16.79
N SER A 106 30.32 0.55 -15.61
CA SER A 106 30.67 1.76 -14.85
C SER A 106 30.51 1.57 -13.34
N ALA A 107 30.79 2.64 -12.57
CA ALA A 107 30.53 2.67 -11.13
C ALA A 107 29.03 2.56 -10.77
N TYR A 108 28.14 2.77 -11.74
CA TYR A 108 26.70 2.77 -11.57
C TYR A 108 26.05 1.40 -11.84
N ASP A 109 26.80 0.42 -12.35
CA ASP A 109 26.25 -0.90 -12.72
C ASP A 109 25.65 -1.67 -11.55
N ALA A 110 26.13 -1.38 -10.34
CA ALA A 110 25.62 -1.99 -9.12
C ALA A 110 24.31 -1.35 -8.64
N TRP A 111 23.95 -0.16 -9.14
CA TRP A 111 22.71 0.52 -8.78
C TRP A 111 21.51 -0.24 -9.33
N ARG A 112 20.54 -0.47 -8.45
CA ARG A 112 19.27 -1.12 -8.74
C ARG A 112 18.17 -0.08 -8.85
N ILE A 113 18.17 0.62 -9.97
CA ILE A 113 17.08 1.50 -10.35
C ILE A 113 15.88 0.63 -10.77
N ARG A 114 15.14 0.15 -9.78
CA ARG A 114 13.92 -0.63 -9.92
C ARG A 114 12.76 0.22 -9.40
N PRO A 115 11.82 0.61 -10.26
CA PRO A 115 10.58 1.21 -9.79
C PRO A 115 9.89 0.26 -8.81
N THR A 116 9.56 0.75 -7.63
CA THR A 116 9.00 -0.05 -6.53
C THR A 116 7.80 0.67 -5.94
N LEU A 117 6.71 -0.04 -5.73
CA LEU A 117 5.64 0.40 -4.84
C LEU A 117 5.68 -0.40 -3.54
N TYR A 118 5.94 0.30 -2.44
CA TYR A 118 5.91 -0.30 -1.11
C TYR A 118 4.47 -0.55 -0.72
N THR A 119 4.14 -1.78 -0.34
CA THR A 119 2.77 -2.21 -0.19
C THR A 119 2.53 -2.89 1.14
N SER A 120 1.28 -2.86 1.56
CA SER A 120 0.77 -3.65 2.68
C SER A 120 -0.71 -3.86 2.47
N LEU A 121 -1.28 -4.81 3.22
CA LEU A 121 -2.72 -4.94 3.31
C LEU A 121 -3.19 -5.10 4.74
N ILE A 122 -4.41 -4.65 5.00
CA ILE A 122 -5.11 -4.90 6.25
C ILE A 122 -6.35 -5.74 5.94
N GLU A 123 -6.40 -6.94 6.51
CA GLU A 123 -7.52 -7.87 6.40
C GLU A 123 -8.36 -7.77 7.66
N PHE A 124 -9.67 -7.57 7.52
CA PHE A 124 -10.57 -7.46 8.67
C PHE A 124 -12.00 -7.88 8.32
N MET A 125 -12.81 -8.07 9.34
CA MET A 125 -14.23 -8.40 9.22
C MET A 125 -15.10 -7.18 9.52
N ASP A 126 -16.02 -6.87 8.60
CA ASP A 126 -17.10 -5.88 8.81
C ASP A 126 -18.39 -6.36 8.15
N GLY A 127 -19.07 -7.30 8.83
CA GLY A 127 -20.16 -8.10 8.24
C GLY A 127 -19.64 -9.17 7.27
N SER A 128 -18.82 -8.77 6.29
CA SER A 128 -18.05 -9.63 5.39
C SER A 128 -16.55 -9.33 5.48
N LYS A 129 -15.71 -10.20 4.89
CA LYS A 129 -14.28 -9.94 4.83
C LYS A 129 -14.00 -8.76 3.90
N SER A 130 -13.17 -7.86 4.39
CA SER A 130 -12.70 -6.69 3.65
C SER A 130 -11.18 -6.62 3.68
N LEU A 131 -10.62 -6.06 2.61
CA LEU A 131 -9.21 -5.76 2.48
C LEU A 131 -9.03 -4.27 2.26
N LYS A 132 -8.12 -3.70 3.04
CA LYS A 132 -7.50 -2.43 2.75
C LYS A 132 -6.21 -2.71 2.00
N LEU A 133 -6.12 -2.34 0.73
CA LEU A 133 -4.90 -2.52 -0.07
C LEU A 133 -4.19 -1.17 -0.15
N ILE A 134 -2.91 -1.13 0.19
CA ILE A 134 -2.14 0.11 0.31
C ILE A 134 -0.89 0.01 -0.56
N TYR A 135 -0.66 1.02 -1.39
CA TYR A 135 0.51 1.12 -2.26
C TYR A 135 1.13 2.49 -2.11
N HIS A 136 2.43 2.55 -1.86
CA HIS A 136 3.17 3.78 -1.65
C HIS A 136 4.13 4.02 -2.80
N VAL A 137 4.12 5.24 -3.32
CA VAL A 137 5.06 5.71 -4.33
C VAL A 137 6.13 6.52 -3.59
N TYR A 138 7.37 6.04 -3.63
CA TYR A 138 8.51 6.73 -3.04
C TYR A 138 9.29 7.51 -4.09
N HIS A 139 9.71 8.71 -3.74
CA HIS A 139 10.69 9.49 -4.52
C HIS A 139 11.85 9.90 -3.63
N ALA A 140 13.07 9.58 -4.07
CA ALA A 140 14.28 10.04 -3.40
C ALA A 140 14.49 11.56 -3.52
N LEU A 141 13.85 12.19 -4.51
CA LEU A 141 14.00 13.59 -4.82
C LEU A 141 12.64 14.20 -5.16
N ASP A 142 12.25 15.23 -4.42
CA ASP A 142 11.16 16.11 -4.81
C ASP A 142 11.58 17.58 -4.67
N LYS A 143 10.77 18.50 -5.19
CA LYS A 143 11.02 19.94 -5.20
C LYS A 143 9.84 20.66 -4.56
N ASN A 144 10.11 21.42 -3.50
CA ASN A 144 9.08 22.19 -2.83
C ASN A 144 8.66 23.43 -3.66
N ALA A 145 7.63 24.14 -3.21
CA ALA A 145 7.11 25.33 -3.90
C ALA A 145 8.12 26.51 -3.95
N ALA A 146 9.10 26.57 -3.06
CA ALA A 146 10.19 27.55 -3.09
C ALA A 146 11.29 27.17 -4.10
N GLY A 147 11.26 25.92 -4.58
CA GLY A 147 12.18 25.37 -5.55
C GLY A 147 13.35 24.60 -4.96
N ASP A 148 13.36 24.38 -3.64
CA ASP A 148 14.38 23.60 -2.96
C ASP A 148 14.10 22.10 -3.09
N TYR A 149 15.17 21.34 -3.27
CA TYR A 149 15.07 19.88 -3.31
C TYR A 149 14.96 19.29 -1.92
N GLN A 150 14.00 18.38 -1.76
CA GLN A 150 13.73 17.65 -0.53
C GLN A 150 13.92 16.14 -0.73
N LEU A 151 14.32 15.47 0.34
CA LEU A 151 14.60 14.05 0.44
C LEU A 151 13.39 13.30 1.00
N HIS A 152 13.13 12.09 0.48
CA HIS A 152 12.06 11.18 0.91
C HIS A 152 10.62 11.71 0.75
N ASP A 153 10.16 11.81 -0.49
CA ASP A 153 8.73 11.98 -0.73
C ASP A 153 7.95 10.67 -0.69
N TRP A 154 6.71 10.75 -0.21
CA TRP A 154 5.83 9.60 -0.10
C TRP A 154 4.42 9.96 -0.52
N GLU A 155 3.96 9.31 -1.58
CA GLU A 155 2.58 9.34 -2.04
C GLU A 155 1.94 7.96 -1.83
N ARG A 156 0.61 7.87 -1.86
CA ARG A 156 -0.15 6.67 -1.53
C ARG A 156 -1.39 6.54 -2.40
N VAL A 157 -1.61 5.31 -2.85
CA VAL A 157 -2.89 4.80 -3.35
C VAL A 157 -3.43 3.80 -2.32
N GLU A 158 -4.69 3.94 -1.94
CA GLU A 158 -5.38 3.03 -1.02
C GLU A 158 -6.70 2.57 -1.65
N LEU A 159 -7.04 1.28 -1.53
CA LEU A 159 -8.33 0.74 -1.93
C LEU A 159 -9.00 0.03 -0.76
N LEU A 160 -10.31 0.20 -0.61
CA LEU A 160 -11.13 -0.69 0.20
C LEU A 160 -11.84 -1.69 -0.72
N VAL A 161 -11.51 -2.96 -0.57
CA VAL A 161 -12.15 -4.09 -1.26
C VAL A 161 -13.03 -4.86 -0.27
N THR A 162 -14.26 -5.16 -0.64
CA THR A 162 -15.27 -5.77 0.23
C THR A 162 -15.82 -7.05 -0.38
N ASN A 163 -16.43 -7.90 0.45
CA ASN A 163 -16.96 -9.22 0.06
C ASN A 163 -15.87 -10.16 -0.47
N VAL A 164 -14.70 -10.13 0.17
CA VAL A 164 -13.55 -10.92 -0.25
C VAL A 164 -13.74 -12.39 0.09
N VAL A 165 -13.58 -13.26 -0.91
CA VAL A 165 -13.65 -14.72 -0.77
C VAL A 165 -12.53 -15.34 -1.60
N GLY A 166 -11.61 -16.05 -0.95
CA GLY A 166 -10.56 -16.81 -1.64
C GLY A 166 -9.60 -15.93 -2.45
N ALA A 167 -9.51 -16.18 -3.76
CA ALA A 167 -8.64 -15.46 -4.69
C ALA A 167 -9.33 -14.21 -5.28
N PRO A 168 -8.59 -13.18 -5.74
CA PRO A 168 -9.18 -12.00 -6.36
C PRO A 168 -9.95 -12.32 -7.65
N GLY A 169 -10.86 -11.42 -8.04
CA GLY A 169 -11.70 -11.52 -9.22
C GLY A 169 -12.98 -12.36 -9.04
N ASN A 170 -13.31 -12.76 -7.81
CA ASN A 170 -14.37 -13.71 -7.49
C ASN A 170 -15.49 -13.07 -6.65
N GLY A 171 -16.12 -12.03 -7.20
CA GLY A 171 -17.32 -11.40 -6.62
C GLY A 171 -17.06 -10.33 -5.56
N GLU A 172 -15.78 -10.06 -5.23
CA GLU A 172 -15.43 -8.90 -4.42
C GLU A 172 -15.63 -7.59 -5.19
N SER A 173 -15.71 -6.47 -4.46
CA SER A 173 -15.89 -5.15 -5.07
C SER A 173 -15.10 -4.06 -4.36
N VAL A 174 -14.56 -3.12 -5.15
CA VAL A 174 -13.91 -1.92 -4.62
C VAL A 174 -15.00 -0.96 -4.15
N ALA A 175 -15.06 -0.72 -2.85
CA ALA A 175 -16.00 0.23 -2.23
C ALA A 175 -15.57 1.69 -2.48
N TYR A 176 -14.27 1.96 -2.37
CA TYR A 176 -13.67 3.24 -2.72
C TYR A 176 -12.16 3.09 -2.93
N ALA A 177 -11.57 4.11 -3.54
CA ALA A 177 -10.13 4.34 -3.59
C ALA A 177 -9.79 5.74 -3.04
N VAL A 178 -8.59 5.88 -2.51
CA VAL A 178 -8.01 7.14 -2.04
C VAL A 178 -6.65 7.33 -2.68
N VAL A 179 -6.36 8.54 -3.13
CA VAL A 179 -5.01 8.93 -3.54
C VAL A 179 -4.56 10.15 -2.75
N THR A 180 -3.28 10.20 -2.40
CA THR A 180 -2.70 11.41 -1.78
C THR A 180 -2.48 12.49 -2.83
N GLN A 181 -2.76 13.71 -2.42
CA GLN A 181 -2.45 14.90 -3.18
C GLN A 181 -1.85 15.91 -2.21
N HIS A 182 -0.52 15.87 -2.06
CA HIS A 182 0.18 16.53 -0.96
C HIS A 182 -0.41 16.15 0.40
N LYS A 183 -0.93 17.14 1.14
CA LYS A 183 -1.48 16.95 2.47
C LYS A 183 -2.92 16.41 2.44
N ARG A 184 -3.53 16.29 1.26
CA ARG A 184 -4.94 15.86 1.08
C ARG A 184 -5.03 14.38 0.73
N ASN A 185 -6.17 13.78 1.05
CA ASN A 185 -6.46 12.38 0.72
C ASN A 185 -7.78 12.33 -0.05
N VAL A 186 -7.65 12.37 -1.37
CA VAL A 186 -8.80 12.51 -2.27
C VAL A 186 -9.47 11.15 -2.43
N VAL A 187 -10.77 11.06 -2.15
CA VAL A 187 -11.53 9.79 -2.20
C VAL A 187 -12.43 9.72 -3.43
N ARG A 188 -12.55 8.52 -4.01
CA ARG A 188 -13.52 8.19 -5.06
C ARG A 188 -14.21 6.87 -4.73
N ARG A 189 -15.53 6.92 -4.60
CA ARG A 189 -16.36 5.77 -4.24
C ARG A 189 -16.77 4.96 -5.47
N ALA A 190 -17.19 3.72 -5.24
CA ALA A 190 -17.79 2.88 -6.26
C ALA A 190 -18.89 3.64 -7.04
N GLY A 191 -18.85 3.56 -8.36
CA GLY A 191 -19.78 4.27 -9.25
C GLY A 191 -19.42 5.73 -9.55
N HIS A 192 -18.38 6.29 -8.94
CA HIS A 192 -17.89 7.62 -9.31
C HIS A 192 -17.27 7.60 -10.72
N VAL A 193 -17.55 8.63 -11.53
CA VAL A 193 -17.11 8.72 -12.95
C VAL A 193 -15.59 8.80 -13.11
N ASP A 194 -14.90 9.44 -12.17
CA ASP A 194 -13.42 9.49 -12.11
C ASP A 194 -12.77 8.20 -11.59
N LEU A 195 -13.52 7.20 -11.11
CA LEU A 195 -12.95 5.96 -10.58
C LEU A 195 -12.78 4.93 -11.70
N ASN A 196 -11.70 5.08 -12.47
CA ASN A 196 -11.43 4.25 -13.65
C ASN A 196 -10.40 3.16 -13.38
N PHE A 197 -10.68 1.96 -13.88
CA PHE A 197 -9.78 0.81 -13.82
C PHE A 197 -9.42 0.30 -15.21
N MET A 198 -8.20 -0.19 -15.37
CA MET A 198 -7.86 -1.15 -16.41
C MET A 198 -8.22 -2.55 -15.91
N GLN A 199 -9.24 -3.14 -16.54
CA GLN A 199 -9.62 -4.52 -16.28
C GLN A 199 -8.90 -5.44 -17.27
N THR A 200 -8.24 -6.47 -16.76
CA THR A 200 -7.65 -7.58 -17.52
C THR A 200 -8.14 -8.92 -16.94
N ALA A 201 -7.69 -10.05 -17.50
CA ALA A 201 -7.98 -11.34 -16.88
C ALA A 201 -7.13 -11.54 -15.61
N THR A 202 -5.92 -10.97 -15.58
CA THR A 202 -5.01 -11.04 -14.42
C THR A 202 -5.15 -9.92 -13.40
N GLY A 203 -6.03 -8.93 -13.61
CA GLY A 203 -6.07 -7.76 -12.74
C GLY A 203 -7.19 -6.75 -12.96
N LYS A 204 -7.31 -5.84 -11.99
CA LYS A 204 -8.20 -4.68 -11.96
C LYS A 204 -7.43 -3.48 -11.42
N HIS A 205 -6.68 -2.84 -12.29
CA HIS A 205 -5.68 -1.84 -11.93
C HIS A 205 -6.28 -0.43 -11.93
N LEU A 206 -6.24 0.27 -10.80
CA LEU A 206 -6.68 1.66 -10.74
C LEU A 206 -5.80 2.51 -11.66
N LEU A 207 -6.42 3.37 -12.48
CA LEU A 207 -5.68 4.33 -13.31
C LEU A 207 -5.43 5.61 -12.50
N VAL A 208 -4.16 5.88 -12.24
CA VAL A 208 -3.70 7.06 -11.50
C VAL A 208 -2.78 7.87 -12.39
N TRP A 209 -2.90 9.18 -12.35
CA TRP A 209 -1.96 10.08 -12.99
C TRP A 209 -1.07 10.70 -11.92
N GLN A 210 0.23 10.74 -12.18
CA GLN A 210 1.19 11.37 -11.28
C GLN A 210 1.83 12.59 -11.97
N ALA A 211 1.80 13.70 -11.24
CA ALA A 211 2.47 14.92 -11.66
C ALA A 211 3.98 14.73 -11.65
N GLU A 212 4.67 15.54 -12.46
CA GLU A 212 6.10 15.74 -12.38
C GLU A 212 6.34 17.25 -12.35
N TRP A 213 7.29 17.69 -11.52
CA TRP A 213 7.45 19.05 -10.94
C TRP A 213 6.73 20.18 -11.69
N SER A 214 6.09 21.09 -10.95
CA SER A 214 5.54 22.32 -11.52
C SER A 214 6.11 23.56 -10.85
N ASP A 215 6.70 24.46 -11.64
CA ASP A 215 7.13 25.79 -11.21
C ASP A 215 5.99 26.83 -11.28
N LYS A 216 4.73 26.40 -11.53
CA LYS A 216 3.58 27.31 -11.64
C LYS A 216 2.77 27.32 -10.35
N LEU A 217 2.51 28.53 -9.84
CA LEU A 217 1.76 28.87 -8.62
C LEU A 217 0.31 28.30 -8.56
N ALA A 218 -0.22 27.77 -9.66
CA ALA A 218 -1.59 27.27 -9.78
C ALA A 218 -1.67 25.99 -10.64
N ALA A 219 -0.64 25.16 -10.61
CA ALA A 219 -0.64 23.88 -11.28
C ALA A 219 -0.25 22.78 -10.30
N ALA A 220 -0.66 21.55 -10.65
CA ALA A 220 -0.31 20.32 -9.96
C ALA A 220 1.10 20.37 -9.39
N HIS A 221 1.19 20.29 -8.07
CA HIS A 221 2.45 20.34 -7.34
C HIS A 221 3.30 19.08 -7.66
N GLY A 222 4.58 19.09 -7.29
CA GLY A 222 5.50 17.98 -7.58
C GLY A 222 5.00 16.65 -7.01
N GLN A 223 5.09 15.58 -7.81
CA GLN A 223 4.81 14.19 -7.43
C GLN A 223 3.38 13.81 -7.01
N GLU A 224 2.46 14.76 -6.85
CA GLU A 224 1.08 14.47 -6.43
C GLU A 224 0.36 13.45 -7.33
N LEU A 225 -0.56 12.69 -6.72
CA LEU A 225 -1.41 11.75 -7.43
C LEU A 225 -2.79 12.33 -7.71
N ARG A 226 -3.32 12.00 -8.88
CA ARG A 226 -4.67 12.38 -9.35
C ARG A 226 -5.38 11.16 -9.90
N PHE A 227 -6.70 11.14 -9.76
CA PHE A 227 -7.52 10.14 -10.45
C PHE A 227 -7.55 10.43 -11.95
N VAL A 228 -7.39 9.37 -12.75
CA VAL A 228 -7.59 9.46 -14.19
C VAL A 228 -9.08 9.39 -14.51
N THR A 229 -9.58 10.42 -15.18
CA THR A 229 -11.00 10.56 -15.55
C THR A 229 -11.36 9.81 -16.84
N ASP A 230 -10.37 9.42 -17.64
CA ASP A 230 -10.61 8.63 -18.84
C ASP A 230 -10.63 7.12 -18.53
N PRO A 231 -11.54 6.35 -19.17
CA PRO A 231 -11.53 4.90 -19.06
C PRO A 231 -10.35 4.29 -19.82
N TYR A 232 -9.94 3.07 -19.45
CA TYR A 232 -8.84 2.37 -20.14
C TYR A 232 -9.03 2.24 -21.66
N ALA A 233 -10.26 2.04 -22.14
CA ALA A 233 -10.58 1.95 -23.56
C ALA A 233 -10.13 3.19 -24.36
N PHE A 234 -10.12 4.37 -23.74
CA PHE A 234 -9.56 5.58 -24.35
C PHE A 234 -8.06 5.42 -24.62
N PHE A 235 -7.29 4.98 -23.61
CA PHE A 235 -5.85 4.78 -23.74
C PHE A 235 -5.51 3.67 -24.73
N ALA A 236 -6.21 2.54 -24.67
CA ALA A 236 -6.05 1.45 -25.62
C ALA A 236 -6.26 1.92 -27.08
N GLY A 237 -7.33 2.69 -27.34
CA GLY A 237 -7.59 3.27 -28.65
C GLY A 237 -6.49 4.23 -29.11
N ARG A 238 -5.99 5.07 -28.21
CA ARG A 238 -4.89 6.02 -28.51
C ARG A 238 -3.55 5.32 -28.74
N MET A 239 -3.25 4.24 -28.01
CA MET A 239 -2.07 3.42 -28.24
C MET A 239 -2.14 2.77 -29.62
N ALA A 240 -3.30 2.21 -30.00
CA ALA A 240 -3.49 1.60 -31.31
C ALA A 240 -3.44 2.60 -32.48
N SER A 241 -3.95 3.83 -32.28
CA SER A 241 -4.02 4.85 -33.32
C SER A 241 -2.82 5.81 -33.35
N ALA A 242 -1.78 5.57 -32.54
CA ALA A 242 -0.68 6.51 -32.33
C ALA A 242 -1.11 7.95 -31.95
N GLY A 243 -2.21 8.09 -31.19
CA GLY A 243 -2.74 9.39 -30.77
C GLY A 243 -1.86 10.10 -29.74
N LYS A 244 -2.26 11.34 -29.35
CA LYS A 244 -1.59 12.09 -28.28
C LYS A 244 -1.60 11.32 -26.97
N ALA A 245 -0.48 11.34 -26.26
CA ALA A 245 -0.31 10.76 -24.94
C ALA A 245 -0.70 11.78 -23.88
N GLU A 246 -1.97 11.76 -23.50
CA GLU A 246 -2.54 12.68 -22.53
C GLU A 246 -3.67 11.99 -21.74
N ALA A 247 -3.81 12.33 -20.47
CA ALA A 247 -4.86 11.83 -19.58
C ALA A 247 -5.69 13.00 -19.04
N GLY A 248 -7.00 12.86 -18.99
CA GLY A 248 -7.86 13.73 -18.21
C GLY A 248 -7.68 13.41 -16.73
N VAL A 249 -7.50 14.43 -15.91
CA VAL A 249 -7.26 14.32 -14.47
C VAL A 249 -8.36 15.03 -13.71
N ASN A 250 -8.71 14.51 -12.53
CA ASN A 250 -9.77 15.11 -11.73
C ASN A 250 -9.39 16.52 -11.24
N ASN A 251 -10.38 17.43 -11.27
CA ASN A 251 -10.30 18.80 -10.72
C ASN A 251 -9.21 19.73 -11.30
N ASP A 252 -8.55 19.40 -12.43
CA ASP A 252 -7.44 20.20 -12.98
C ASP A 252 -7.60 20.49 -14.49
N GLY A 253 -8.83 20.88 -14.87
CA GLY A 253 -9.23 21.46 -16.17
C GLY A 253 -8.36 21.12 -17.39
N GLY A 254 -8.81 20.17 -18.21
CA GLY A 254 -8.11 19.77 -19.44
C GLY A 254 -7.33 18.47 -19.27
N ARG A 255 -6.48 18.16 -20.25
CA ARG A 255 -5.71 16.91 -20.32
C ARG A 255 -4.24 17.18 -20.03
N LYS A 256 -3.58 16.26 -19.34
CA LYS A 256 -2.18 16.35 -18.94
C LYS A 256 -1.33 15.37 -19.75
N ASN A 257 -0.12 15.78 -20.10
CA ASN A 257 0.79 14.94 -20.86
C ASN A 257 1.17 13.68 -20.07
N VAL A 258 1.35 12.58 -20.79
CA VAL A 258 1.83 11.30 -20.27
C VAL A 258 3.15 10.99 -20.99
N HIS A 259 4.21 10.77 -20.22
CA HIS A 259 5.54 10.43 -20.71
C HIS A 259 5.97 9.03 -20.28
N TYR A 260 5.45 8.56 -19.15
CA TYR A 260 5.62 7.19 -18.69
C TYR A 260 4.28 6.51 -18.41
N ALA A 261 4.27 5.19 -18.57
CA ALA A 261 3.34 4.30 -17.89
C ALA A 261 4.16 3.32 -17.03
N PHE A 262 3.96 3.37 -15.71
CA PHE A 262 4.48 2.38 -14.78
C PHE A 262 3.40 1.32 -14.55
N VAL A 263 3.76 0.06 -14.79
CA VAL A 263 2.84 -1.07 -14.85
C VAL A 263 3.29 -2.16 -13.87
N PRO A 264 2.38 -2.76 -13.07
CA PRO A 264 2.76 -3.81 -12.13
C PRO A 264 3.34 -5.02 -12.85
N GLU A 265 4.56 -5.43 -12.49
CA GLU A 265 5.23 -6.55 -13.15
C GLU A 265 4.49 -7.89 -12.98
N GLY A 266 3.80 -8.06 -11.84
CA GLY A 266 3.01 -9.25 -11.54
C GLY A 266 1.74 -9.41 -12.39
N SER A 267 1.36 -8.41 -13.20
CA SER A 267 0.18 -8.50 -14.08
C SER A 267 0.59 -8.66 -15.54
N ALA A 268 0.73 -9.92 -15.97
CA ALA A 268 1.17 -10.27 -17.32
C ALA A 268 0.32 -9.62 -18.42
N ASP A 269 -1.01 -9.56 -18.26
CA ASP A 269 -1.89 -8.92 -19.25
C ASP A 269 -1.67 -7.41 -19.32
N ALA A 270 -1.47 -6.75 -18.17
CA ALA A 270 -1.22 -5.31 -18.15
C ALA A 270 0.15 -4.99 -18.77
N VAL A 271 1.17 -5.78 -18.42
CA VAL A 271 2.51 -5.68 -19.03
C VAL A 271 2.43 -5.86 -20.54
N ALA A 272 1.71 -6.88 -21.02
CA ALA A 272 1.55 -7.14 -22.46
C ALA A 272 0.77 -6.02 -23.18
N ALA A 273 -0.32 -5.54 -22.58
CA ALA A 273 -1.18 -4.53 -23.20
C ALA A 273 -0.50 -3.15 -23.32
N PHE A 274 0.36 -2.80 -22.37
CA PHE A 274 1.23 -1.64 -22.52
C PHE A 274 2.47 -1.97 -23.36
N GLY A 275 3.02 -3.18 -23.29
CA GLY A 275 4.37 -3.48 -23.76
C GLY A 275 5.43 -2.89 -22.82
N ALA A 276 5.17 -2.98 -21.51
CA ALA A 276 6.08 -2.48 -20.48
C ALA A 276 7.33 -3.37 -20.37
N ARG A 277 8.45 -2.77 -19.99
CA ARG A 277 9.75 -3.47 -19.85
C ARG A 277 10.37 -3.17 -18.49
N ALA A 278 11.10 -4.14 -17.96
CA ALA A 278 11.92 -3.93 -16.77
C ALA A 278 12.95 -2.82 -16.99
N LEU A 279 13.13 -1.96 -15.99
CA LEU A 279 14.22 -1.02 -15.92
C LEU A 279 15.43 -1.68 -15.27
N THR A 280 16.52 -1.73 -16.01
CA THR A 280 17.82 -2.28 -15.63
C THR A 280 18.90 -1.38 -16.20
N TYR A 281 20.15 -1.56 -15.79
CA TYR A 281 21.25 -0.77 -16.34
C TYR A 281 21.28 -0.87 -17.87
N ALA A 282 21.18 -2.07 -18.44
CA ALA A 282 21.18 -2.29 -19.89
C ALA A 282 19.97 -1.68 -20.65
N THR A 283 18.87 -1.38 -19.97
CA THR A 283 17.64 -0.84 -20.59
C THR A 283 17.39 0.63 -20.24
N ALA A 284 18.17 1.19 -19.32
CA ALA A 284 18.02 2.53 -18.76
C ALA A 284 17.93 3.62 -19.82
N ASP A 285 18.87 3.64 -20.77
CA ASP A 285 18.85 4.63 -21.84
C ASP A 285 17.58 4.59 -22.70
N ALA A 286 17.14 3.38 -23.07
CA ALA A 286 15.97 3.22 -23.93
C ALA A 286 14.68 3.63 -23.19
N LEU A 287 14.65 3.47 -21.86
CA LEU A 287 13.50 3.75 -21.02
C LEU A 287 13.50 5.14 -20.40
N ALA A 288 14.58 5.92 -20.51
CA ALA A 288 14.61 7.30 -20.05
C ALA A 288 13.81 8.20 -21.02
N SER A 289 12.77 8.85 -20.50
CA SER A 289 12.13 9.97 -21.18
C SER A 289 13.10 11.14 -21.22
N ARG A 290 13.08 11.86 -22.34
CA ARG A 290 13.91 13.05 -22.59
C ARG A 290 13.03 14.25 -22.92
N TYR A 291 11.82 14.22 -22.36
CA TYR A 291 10.78 15.19 -22.60
C TYR A 291 10.49 15.95 -21.31
N ASP A 292 10.39 17.27 -21.45
CA ASP A 292 9.85 18.16 -20.43
C ASP A 292 8.38 17.83 -20.15
N ASN A 293 7.94 18.23 -18.97
CA ASN A 293 6.57 18.21 -18.54
C ASN A 293 5.66 18.94 -19.56
N GLY A 294 6.12 20.03 -20.19
CA GLY A 294 5.34 20.84 -21.12
C GLY A 294 5.15 20.19 -22.49
N LYS A 295 5.95 19.17 -22.82
CA LYS A 295 5.98 18.59 -24.16
C LYS A 295 4.79 17.66 -24.39
N SER A 296 4.04 17.91 -25.46
CA SER A 296 3.06 16.95 -25.94
C SER A 296 3.73 15.92 -26.85
N ILE A 297 3.48 14.63 -26.60
CA ILE A 297 3.99 13.51 -27.39
C ILE A 297 2.84 12.58 -27.81
N SER A 298 3.14 11.60 -28.68
CA SER A 298 2.21 10.52 -29.03
C SER A 298 2.52 9.24 -28.26
N TRP A 299 1.53 8.35 -28.13
CA TRP A 299 1.67 7.08 -27.40
C TRP A 299 2.86 6.20 -27.82
N PRO A 300 3.27 6.11 -29.10
CA PRO A 300 4.48 5.38 -29.48
C PRO A 300 5.75 5.87 -28.77
N ASN A 301 5.79 7.13 -28.35
CA ASN A 301 6.93 7.75 -27.68
C ASN A 301 6.87 7.67 -26.15
N VAL A 302 5.77 7.19 -25.57
CA VAL A 302 5.62 6.96 -24.12
C VAL A 302 6.55 5.82 -23.70
N LYS A 303 7.33 6.04 -22.64
CA LYS A 303 8.17 5.02 -22.02
C LYS A 303 7.31 4.15 -21.12
N ARG A 304 7.53 2.84 -21.13
CA ARG A 304 6.65 1.88 -20.45
C ARG A 304 7.50 0.96 -19.62
N VAL A 305 7.37 1.09 -18.31
CA VAL A 305 8.30 0.54 -17.34
C VAL A 305 7.54 -0.34 -16.37
N THR A 306 8.05 -1.53 -16.08
CA THR A 306 7.47 -2.35 -15.02
C THR A 306 7.93 -1.88 -13.65
N TYR A 307 7.10 -2.08 -12.62
CA TYR A 307 7.49 -1.87 -11.22
C TYR A 307 7.20 -3.12 -10.39
N GLU A 308 7.99 -3.30 -9.33
CA GLU A 308 7.81 -4.39 -8.36
C GLU A 308 7.01 -3.93 -7.13
N LEU A 309 6.44 -4.91 -6.43
CA LEU A 309 5.88 -4.70 -5.09
C LEU A 309 6.91 -5.18 -4.06
N GLN A 310 7.17 -4.35 -3.05
CA GLN A 310 7.95 -4.71 -1.86
C GLN A 310 7.11 -4.40 -0.62
N ASP A 311 7.44 -5.00 0.52
CA ASP A 311 6.66 -4.76 1.72
C ASP A 311 7.03 -3.45 2.38
N LEU A 312 6.02 -2.82 2.94
CA LEU A 312 6.22 -1.68 3.79
C LEU A 312 7.06 -2.02 5.05
N ALA A 313 7.00 -3.27 5.49
CA ALA A 313 7.71 -3.76 6.66
C ALA A 313 9.24 -3.66 6.49
N ASP A 314 9.75 -3.78 5.26
CA ASP A 314 11.18 -3.85 4.94
C ASP A 314 11.94 -2.58 5.33
N ILE A 315 11.26 -1.44 5.30
CA ILE A 315 11.87 -0.13 5.59
C ILE A 315 11.67 0.31 7.04
N LEU A 316 10.81 -0.36 7.82
CA LEU A 316 10.54 0.02 9.21
C LEU A 316 11.75 -0.14 10.14
N PRO A 317 12.56 -1.22 10.06
CA PRO A 317 13.75 -1.38 10.90
C PRO A 317 14.74 -0.21 10.78
N THR A 318 14.80 0.43 9.62
CA THR A 318 15.71 1.56 9.36
C THR A 318 15.41 2.76 10.26
N HIS A 319 14.19 2.88 10.78
CA HIS A 319 13.75 3.95 11.67
C HIS A 319 13.93 3.59 13.15
N TRP A 320 14.19 2.33 13.48
CA TRP A 320 14.16 1.82 14.85
C TRP A 320 15.39 2.27 15.65
N GLN A 321 15.20 2.60 16.93
CA GLN A 321 16.27 3.09 17.82
C GLN A 321 17.49 2.15 17.93
N HIS A 322 17.31 0.85 17.68
CA HIS A 322 18.38 -0.15 17.67
C HIS A 322 18.69 -0.68 16.26
N GLY A 323 18.02 -0.19 15.22
CA GLY A 323 18.17 -0.59 13.83
C GLY A 323 19.17 0.26 13.03
N GLY A 324 20.05 1.00 13.72
CA GLY A 324 21.03 1.87 13.04
C GLY A 324 20.45 3.17 12.48
N TYR A 325 19.29 3.62 13.00
CA TYR A 325 18.58 4.80 12.49
C TYR A 325 19.45 6.04 12.26
N ALA A 326 20.50 6.25 13.06
CA ALA A 326 21.35 7.42 12.98
C ALA A 326 22.09 7.57 11.64
N ALA A 327 22.20 6.51 10.83
CA ALA A 327 22.71 6.60 9.46
C ALA A 327 21.71 7.28 8.50
N HIS A 328 20.41 7.20 8.79
CA HIS A 328 19.33 7.54 7.86
C HIS A 328 18.44 8.69 8.37
N TRP A 329 18.35 8.85 9.69
CA TRP A 329 17.36 9.70 10.37
C TRP A 329 18.01 10.52 11.49
N LEU A 330 17.34 11.61 11.86
CA LEU A 330 17.65 12.44 13.03
C LEU A 330 16.90 11.89 14.25
N ASP A 331 17.41 12.17 15.45
CA ASP A 331 16.81 11.77 16.73
C ASP A 331 15.63 12.65 17.17
N ALA A 332 15.28 13.65 16.37
CA ALA A 332 14.19 14.58 16.63
C ALA A 332 12.81 13.96 16.34
N GLY A 333 11.82 14.30 17.17
CA GLY A 333 10.43 13.88 16.99
C GLY A 333 10.22 12.36 17.00
N PRO A 334 10.74 11.60 18.00
CA PRO A 334 10.53 10.17 18.05
C PRO A 334 9.04 9.82 18.20
N ILE A 335 8.68 8.64 17.68
CA ILE A 335 7.34 8.06 17.81
C ILE A 335 7.47 6.71 18.50
N ASP A 336 6.66 6.50 19.53
CA ASP A 336 6.63 5.27 20.28
C ASP A 336 5.46 4.38 19.83
N PHE A 337 5.79 3.11 19.55
CA PHE A 337 4.83 2.05 19.26
C PHE A 337 4.96 0.94 20.28
N TYR A 338 3.83 0.48 20.83
CA TYR A 338 3.78 -0.80 21.52
C TYR A 338 3.54 -1.92 20.51
N LEU A 339 4.58 -2.72 20.27
CA LEU A 339 4.55 -3.88 19.40
C LEU A 339 4.12 -5.13 20.18
N GLU A 340 2.99 -5.73 19.82
CA GLU A 340 2.55 -7.00 20.39
C GLU A 340 3.40 -8.16 19.87
N SER A 341 3.83 -8.09 18.61
CA SER A 341 4.73 -9.06 17.99
C SER A 341 5.98 -8.38 17.45
N ALA A 342 7.07 -9.15 17.37
CA ALA A 342 8.28 -8.70 16.68
C ALA A 342 8.02 -8.51 15.18
N LEU A 343 8.79 -7.62 14.55
CA LEU A 343 8.98 -7.63 13.11
C LEU A 343 10.08 -8.64 12.81
N VAL A 344 9.82 -9.53 11.87
CA VAL A 344 10.75 -10.57 11.45
C VAL A 344 11.00 -10.43 9.96
N ASN A 345 12.24 -10.68 9.56
CA ASN A 345 12.56 -10.79 8.14
C ASN A 345 12.10 -12.12 7.54
N GLU A 346 12.32 -12.31 6.25
CA GLU A 346 11.89 -13.49 5.49
C GLU A 346 12.62 -14.76 5.94
N GLY A 347 13.81 -14.60 6.54
CA GLY A 347 14.56 -15.67 7.19
C GLY A 347 14.03 -16.05 8.57
N GLY A 348 13.01 -15.34 9.08
CA GLY A 348 12.44 -15.49 10.41
C GLY A 348 13.28 -14.87 11.53
N ALA A 349 14.32 -14.11 11.20
CA ALA A 349 15.12 -13.40 12.19
C ALA A 349 14.40 -12.13 12.65
N THR A 350 14.41 -11.87 13.95
CA THR A 350 13.83 -10.65 14.51
C THR A 350 14.65 -9.42 14.13
N GLU A 351 14.02 -8.46 13.46
CA GLU A 351 14.61 -7.17 13.10
C GLU A 351 14.20 -6.06 14.07
N VAL A 352 12.99 -6.12 14.61
CA VAL A 352 12.52 -5.24 15.69
C VAL A 352 11.82 -6.10 16.73
N SER A 353 12.23 -5.98 17.99
CA SER A 353 11.65 -6.77 19.08
C SER A 353 10.22 -6.31 19.45
N ALA A 354 9.42 -7.22 19.99
CA ALA A 354 8.15 -6.87 20.62
C ALA A 354 8.36 -5.98 21.86
N GLY A 355 7.29 -5.35 22.34
CA GLY A 355 7.29 -4.42 23.47
C GLY A 355 7.25 -2.96 23.04
N MET A 356 7.58 -2.05 23.96
CA MET A 356 7.64 -0.62 23.65
C MET A 356 8.87 -0.33 22.79
N GLN A 357 8.65 0.11 21.57
CA GLN A 357 9.70 0.44 20.60
C GLN A 357 9.60 1.91 20.21
N ARG A 358 10.77 2.51 20.01
CA ARG A 358 10.90 3.89 19.55
C ARG A 358 11.44 3.93 18.13
N PHE A 359 10.82 4.78 17.33
CA PHE A 359 11.21 5.03 15.95
C PHE A 359 11.50 6.51 15.72
N PHE A 360 12.44 6.79 14.82
CA PHE A 360 12.93 8.11 14.50
C PHE A 360 12.61 8.43 13.05
N PRO A 361 11.56 9.22 12.78
CA PRO A 361 11.12 9.50 11.43
C PRO A 361 11.78 10.72 10.80
N LYS A 362 12.43 11.59 11.57
CA LYS A 362 12.91 12.85 11.02
C LYS A 362 14.03 12.62 10.01
N THR A 363 13.84 13.14 8.79
CA THR A 363 14.80 12.96 7.69
C THR A 363 16.18 13.51 8.08
N ARG A 364 17.22 12.70 7.87
CA ARG A 364 18.60 13.17 7.81
C ARG A 364 18.96 13.33 6.35
N ASP A 365 19.32 14.53 5.94
CA ASP A 365 19.77 14.81 4.59
C ASP A 365 21.19 15.38 4.66
N VAL A 366 22.10 14.77 3.90
CA VAL A 366 23.51 15.16 3.88
C VAL A 366 23.76 16.49 3.17
N GLU A 367 22.82 16.95 2.35
CA GLU A 367 22.96 18.19 1.58
C GLU A 367 22.48 19.42 2.35
N ASN A 368 21.38 19.31 3.12
CA ASN A 368 20.80 20.42 3.89
C ASN A 368 19.74 19.93 4.90
N ASP A 369 19.23 20.82 5.74
CA ASP A 369 18.08 20.51 6.59
C ASP A 369 16.83 20.23 5.74
N ASP A 370 16.09 19.19 6.12
CA ASP A 370 14.82 18.80 5.51
C ASP A 370 13.74 18.65 6.58
N ASP A 371 12.53 19.14 6.28
CA ASP A 371 11.42 19.07 7.21
C ASP A 371 10.63 17.75 7.11
N ARG A 372 10.90 16.93 6.10
CA ARG A 372 10.20 15.67 5.83
C ARG A 372 10.44 14.60 6.88
N GLU A 373 9.52 13.66 6.85
CA GLU A 373 9.49 12.53 7.76
C GLU A 373 9.37 11.23 6.97
N GLY A 374 10.07 10.22 7.48
CA GLY A 374 9.94 8.83 7.09
C GLY A 374 8.54 8.28 7.31
N TYR A 375 8.32 7.12 6.72
CA TYR A 375 6.97 6.61 6.49
C TYR A 375 6.18 6.35 7.79
N ILE A 376 6.84 5.93 8.87
CA ILE A 376 6.18 5.58 10.14
C ILE A 376 5.48 6.77 10.82
N ALA A 377 5.85 8.01 10.50
CA ALA A 377 5.19 9.22 11.00
C ALA A 377 3.97 9.64 10.19
N LYS A 378 3.78 9.06 9.00
CA LYS A 378 2.68 9.47 8.12
C LYS A 378 1.35 9.08 8.76
N LYS A 379 0.42 10.02 8.84
CA LYS A 379 -0.93 9.83 9.39
C LYS A 379 -1.65 8.62 8.82
N TRP A 380 -1.45 8.35 7.53
CA TRP A 380 -2.05 7.22 6.84
C TRP A 380 -1.52 5.86 7.28
N PHE A 381 -0.38 5.79 7.94
CA PHE A 381 0.13 4.53 8.50
C PHE A 381 -0.88 3.91 9.47
N VAL A 382 -1.55 4.74 10.29
CA VAL A 382 -2.59 4.33 11.25
C VAL A 382 -4.02 4.71 10.79
N GLY A 383 -4.17 5.14 9.54
CA GLY A 383 -5.47 5.51 8.97
C GLY A 383 -6.07 6.82 9.51
N THR A 384 -5.28 7.70 10.13
CA THR A 384 -5.80 8.90 10.81
C THR A 384 -5.64 10.16 9.95
N TYR A 385 -6.13 10.10 8.71
CA TYR A 385 -6.00 11.19 7.75
C TYR A 385 -7.38 11.73 7.38
N GLU A 386 -7.47 12.96 6.87
CA GLU A 386 -8.76 13.53 6.50
C GLU A 386 -9.14 13.20 5.05
N MET A 387 -10.41 12.86 4.82
CA MET A 387 -10.92 12.57 3.47
C MET A 387 -11.38 13.84 2.75
N ASN A 388 -11.01 13.98 1.48
CA ASN A 388 -11.33 15.14 0.66
C ASN A 388 -12.04 14.74 -0.65
N ASP A 389 -13.03 15.53 -1.06
CA ASP A 389 -13.80 15.25 -2.30
C ASP A 389 -13.10 15.84 -3.53
N SER A 390 -12.53 17.03 -3.38
CA SER A 390 -11.87 17.74 -4.48
C SER A 390 -10.35 17.68 -4.35
N ALA A 391 -9.70 17.40 -5.48
CA ALA A 391 -8.28 17.65 -5.64
C ALA A 391 -8.06 19.15 -5.96
N SER A 392 -8.06 20.02 -4.95
CA SER A 392 -7.96 21.48 -5.14
C SER A 392 -6.65 22.02 -4.60
N ASP A 393 -5.96 22.84 -5.37
CA ASP A 393 -4.75 23.55 -4.92
C ASP A 393 -5.11 24.78 -4.07
N PHE A 394 -6.38 25.20 -4.11
CA PHE A 394 -6.94 26.32 -3.36
C PHE A 394 -7.95 25.82 -2.31
N GLY A 395 -7.68 26.07 -1.03
CA GLY A 395 -8.52 25.66 0.09
C GLY A 395 -7.79 24.77 1.11
N GLY A 396 -8.38 24.58 2.29
CA GLY A 396 -7.82 23.74 3.35
C GLY A 396 -7.69 22.26 2.96
N GLY A 397 -7.21 21.46 3.91
CA GLY A 397 -6.99 20.03 3.76
C GLY A 397 -5.64 19.60 4.35
N GLY A 398 -5.63 18.44 5.00
CA GLY A 398 -4.46 17.92 5.66
C GLY A 398 -4.22 18.49 7.06
N SER A 399 -5.29 18.91 7.75
CA SER A 399 -5.21 19.30 9.15
C SER A 399 -4.66 18.13 9.98
N ASN A 400 -3.93 18.45 11.04
CA ASN A 400 -3.48 17.45 12.01
C ASN A 400 -4.58 17.10 13.01
N ALA A 401 -5.69 17.85 13.03
CA ALA A 401 -6.72 17.73 14.07
C ALA A 401 -7.22 16.29 14.25
N PHE A 402 -7.53 15.56 13.16
CA PHE A 402 -8.01 14.19 13.31
C PHE A 402 -6.92 13.25 13.84
N HIS A 403 -5.69 13.39 13.35
CA HIS A 403 -4.54 12.62 13.85
C HIS A 403 -4.23 12.91 15.32
N ASP A 404 -4.22 14.18 15.71
CA ASP A 404 -3.94 14.62 17.08
C ASP A 404 -5.04 14.14 18.04
N ASN A 405 -6.32 14.26 17.64
CA ASN A 405 -7.45 13.74 18.41
C ASN A 405 -7.43 12.21 18.49
N ALA A 406 -7.00 11.51 17.45
CA ALA A 406 -6.83 10.07 17.44
C ALA A 406 -5.73 9.64 18.44
N TYR A 407 -4.57 10.30 18.40
CA TYR A 407 -3.46 10.05 19.31
C TYR A 407 -3.84 10.34 20.77
N ALA A 408 -4.51 11.47 21.02
CA ALA A 408 -5.07 11.82 22.32
C ALA A 408 -6.28 10.96 22.73
N SER A 409 -6.84 10.18 21.79
CA SER A 409 -8.04 9.36 21.95
C SER A 409 -9.27 10.16 22.47
N THR A 410 -9.43 11.38 21.97
CA THR A 410 -10.50 12.32 22.39
C THR A 410 -11.73 12.29 21.49
N ALA A 411 -11.60 11.82 20.24
CA ALA A 411 -12.70 11.70 19.29
C ALA A 411 -13.26 10.26 19.26
N VAL A 412 -14.59 10.16 19.21
CA VAL A 412 -15.30 8.89 19.00
C VAL A 412 -15.52 8.65 17.52
N ASP A 413 -15.46 7.37 17.13
CA ASP A 413 -15.76 6.92 15.77
C ASP A 413 -17.27 6.78 15.53
N SER A 414 -17.65 6.36 14.31
CA SER A 414 -19.06 6.12 13.94
C SER A 414 -19.76 5.01 14.75
N ARG A 415 -19.00 4.24 15.53
CA ARG A 415 -19.48 3.16 16.41
C ARG A 415 -19.42 3.57 17.89
N GLY A 416 -19.17 4.85 18.18
CA GLY A 416 -19.12 5.39 19.54
C GLY A 416 -17.88 5.00 20.34
N ARG A 417 -16.79 4.59 19.67
CA ARG A 417 -15.53 4.17 20.32
C ARG A 417 -14.40 5.14 20.02
N THR A 418 -13.61 5.46 21.02
CA THR A 418 -12.28 6.07 20.83
C THR A 418 -11.25 5.00 20.47
N ARG A 419 -10.09 5.40 19.94
CA ARG A 419 -8.94 4.51 19.68
C ARG A 419 -8.62 3.62 20.87
N ALA A 420 -8.39 4.20 22.05
CA ALA A 420 -8.05 3.47 23.26
C ALA A 420 -9.15 2.49 23.72
N SER A 421 -10.43 2.87 23.57
CA SER A 421 -11.54 1.96 23.89
C SER A 421 -11.70 0.82 22.89
N ALA A 422 -11.35 1.06 21.62
CA ALA A 422 -11.41 0.05 20.57
C ALA A 422 -10.28 -0.97 20.71
N SER A 423 -9.03 -0.50 20.91
CA SER A 423 -7.87 -1.38 21.08
C SER A 423 -7.81 -2.07 22.44
N GLY A 424 -8.40 -1.46 23.48
CA GLY A 424 -8.33 -1.95 24.87
C GLY A 424 -7.11 -1.44 25.64
N TYR A 425 -6.24 -0.64 25.01
CA TYR A 425 -5.08 -0.03 25.65
C TYR A 425 -5.44 1.33 26.29
N THR A 426 -5.99 1.31 27.50
CA THR A 426 -6.42 2.55 28.19
C THR A 426 -5.29 3.51 28.55
N THR A 427 -4.03 3.07 28.49
CA THR A 427 -2.83 3.88 28.75
C THR A 427 -2.18 4.46 27.50
N SER A 428 -2.67 4.11 26.30
CA SER A 428 -2.14 4.65 25.04
C SER A 428 -2.40 6.14 24.77
N PRO A 429 -3.48 6.78 25.27
CA PRO A 429 -3.76 8.19 24.97
C PRO A 429 -2.55 9.10 25.22
N SER A 430 -2.15 9.84 24.18
CA SER A 430 -0.99 10.76 24.20
C SER A 430 0.36 10.13 24.57
N SER A 431 0.47 8.79 24.57
CA SER A 431 1.69 8.09 25.01
C SER A 431 2.33 7.24 23.92
N PHE A 432 1.55 6.44 23.19
CA PHE A 432 2.05 5.55 22.13
C PHE A 432 0.94 5.18 21.16
N TRP A 433 1.33 4.66 20.00
CA TRP A 433 0.46 3.89 19.12
C TRP A 433 0.56 2.41 19.43
N TRP A 434 -0.54 1.69 19.43
CA TRP A 434 -0.50 0.23 19.40
C TRP A 434 -0.21 -0.23 17.98
N GLN A 435 0.59 -1.29 17.82
CA GLN A 435 0.93 -1.88 16.52
C GLN A 435 -0.27 -2.00 15.57
N HIS A 436 -1.39 -2.48 16.08
CA HIS A 436 -2.58 -2.74 15.28
C HIS A 436 -3.65 -1.64 15.40
N ASP A 437 -3.29 -0.45 15.90
CA ASP A 437 -4.15 0.73 15.77
C ASP A 437 -4.31 1.03 14.28
N TYR A 438 -5.56 1.00 13.81
CA TYR A 438 -5.92 1.41 12.46
C TYR A 438 -7.37 1.89 12.41
N PHE A 439 -7.58 3.05 11.80
CA PHE A 439 -8.90 3.60 11.53
C PHE A 439 -9.32 3.29 10.09
N VAL A 440 -10.46 2.60 9.93
CA VAL A 440 -11.05 2.28 8.63
C VAL A 440 -12.08 3.34 8.28
N HIS A 441 -11.82 4.12 7.24
CA HIS A 441 -12.78 5.10 6.74
C HIS A 441 -13.99 4.44 6.05
N ALA A 442 -15.12 5.13 6.08
CA ALA A 442 -16.35 4.75 5.38
C ALA A 442 -16.37 5.20 3.90
N GLY A 443 -15.38 6.00 3.47
CA GLY A 443 -15.28 6.54 2.11
C GLY A 443 -16.07 7.83 1.88
N PHE A 444 -16.63 8.43 2.93
CA PHE A 444 -17.32 9.71 2.89
C PHE A 444 -16.42 10.80 3.46
N THR A 445 -16.52 11.99 2.88
CA THR A 445 -15.82 13.17 3.37
C THR A 445 -16.54 13.77 4.56
N ASP A 446 -15.79 14.17 5.58
CA ASP A 446 -16.27 15.02 6.65
C ASP A 446 -15.73 16.45 6.45
N SER A 447 -16.58 17.45 6.70
CA SER A 447 -16.18 18.86 6.68
C SER A 447 -15.78 19.37 8.06
N THR A 448 -15.89 18.53 9.09
CA THR A 448 -15.58 18.86 10.47
C THR A 448 -14.14 18.49 10.79
N ASP A 449 -13.28 19.48 10.99
CA ASP A 449 -11.91 19.24 11.44
C ASP A 449 -11.88 18.38 12.71
N GLY A 450 -11.02 17.38 12.72
CA GLY A 450 -10.78 16.56 13.92
C GLY A 450 -11.69 15.35 14.11
N VAL A 451 -12.65 15.12 13.20
CA VAL A 451 -13.54 13.93 13.20
C VAL A 451 -13.60 13.36 11.79
N GLU A 452 -13.71 12.04 11.67
CA GLU A 452 -13.78 11.35 10.40
C GLU A 452 -14.85 10.27 10.39
N GLN A 453 -15.42 10.01 9.21
CA GLN A 453 -16.39 8.94 9.03
C GLN A 453 -15.69 7.60 8.86
N GLY A 454 -15.81 6.74 9.87
CA GLY A 454 -15.17 5.43 9.88
C GLY A 454 -15.21 4.80 11.26
N PHE A 455 -14.39 3.77 11.47
CA PHE A 455 -14.31 3.07 12.75
C PHE A 455 -12.91 2.56 13.06
N TRP A 456 -12.58 2.53 14.34
CA TRP A 456 -11.37 1.87 14.83
C TRP A 456 -11.54 0.36 14.79
N LEU A 457 -10.52 -0.35 14.30
CA LEU A 457 -10.53 -1.81 14.41
C LEU A 457 -10.39 -2.23 15.88
N PRO A 458 -11.23 -3.17 16.38
CA PRO A 458 -11.23 -3.57 17.80
C PRO A 458 -10.02 -4.41 18.17
N GLY A 459 -9.65 -4.46 19.45
CA GLY A 459 -8.62 -5.36 19.97
C GLY A 459 -8.74 -6.78 19.41
N ALA A 460 -7.59 -7.39 19.10
CA ALA A 460 -7.45 -8.70 18.47
C ALA A 460 -8.03 -8.85 17.04
N TRP A 461 -8.46 -7.77 16.37
CA TRP A 461 -8.97 -7.85 14.99
C TRP A 461 -8.00 -8.53 14.01
N TYR A 462 -6.70 -8.32 14.22
CA TYR A 462 -5.61 -8.75 13.36
C TYR A 462 -5.30 -10.26 13.48
N LEU A 463 -5.90 -10.95 14.46
CA LEU A 463 -5.66 -12.37 14.67
C LEU A 463 -6.34 -13.20 13.56
N PRO A 464 -5.69 -14.26 13.06
CA PRO A 464 -6.29 -15.20 12.13
C PRO A 464 -7.63 -15.75 12.61
N ALA A 465 -7.78 -16.02 13.91
CA ALA A 465 -9.01 -16.52 14.53
C ALA A 465 -10.20 -15.55 14.41
N ASN A 466 -9.93 -14.25 14.23
CA ASN A 466 -10.93 -13.21 14.01
C ASN A 466 -11.05 -12.83 12.53
N GLY A 467 -10.39 -13.58 11.65
CA GLY A 467 -10.42 -13.39 10.20
C GLY A 467 -9.66 -12.16 9.73
N GLY A 468 -8.68 -11.68 10.51
CA GLY A 468 -7.86 -10.53 10.14
C GLY A 468 -6.37 -10.82 10.03
N PHE A 469 -5.65 -9.77 9.59
CA PHE A 469 -4.21 -9.76 9.36
C PHE A 469 -3.73 -8.31 9.17
N ASP A 470 -2.62 -7.93 9.79
CA ASP A 470 -2.01 -6.61 9.68
C ASP A 470 -0.68 -6.66 8.92
N GLY A 471 -0.76 -6.48 7.60
CA GLY A 471 0.40 -6.56 6.70
C GLY A 471 1.31 -5.34 6.74
N ARG A 472 1.04 -4.33 7.58
CA ARG A 472 1.96 -3.19 7.74
C ARG A 472 3.27 -3.60 8.41
N TRP A 473 3.28 -4.71 9.14
CA TRP A 473 4.38 -5.16 9.99
C TRP A 473 4.94 -6.53 9.59
N VAL A 474 4.48 -7.07 8.46
CA VAL A 474 4.79 -8.43 8.01
C VAL A 474 5.25 -8.37 6.57
N GLN A 475 6.33 -9.07 6.26
CA GLN A 475 6.81 -9.25 4.90
C GLN A 475 6.00 -10.33 4.18
N LEU A 476 5.45 -9.99 3.03
CA LEU A 476 4.71 -10.86 2.14
C LEU A 476 5.54 -11.22 0.91
N PHE A 477 6.30 -10.29 0.34
CA PHE A 477 7.15 -10.46 -0.83
C PHE A 477 8.59 -10.79 -0.40
N ASP A 478 9.35 -11.41 -1.30
CA ASP A 478 10.75 -11.76 -1.04
C ASP A 478 11.65 -10.65 -1.58
N ASP A 479 12.36 -9.97 -0.68
CA ASP A 479 13.24 -8.86 -1.03
C ASP A 479 14.53 -9.26 -1.73
N ARG A 480 14.79 -10.58 -1.85
CA ARG A 480 16.04 -11.20 -2.26
C ARG A 480 16.98 -10.25 -3.02
N PRO A 481 17.93 -9.61 -2.31
CA PRO A 481 18.80 -8.61 -2.90
C PRO A 481 19.77 -9.23 -3.92
N GLY A 482 19.37 -9.46 -5.17
CA GLY A 482 20.26 -10.08 -6.15
C GLY A 482 19.67 -10.40 -7.50
N LEU A 483 18.35 -10.52 -7.58
CA LEU A 483 17.66 -10.93 -8.80
C LEU A 483 17.04 -9.68 -9.44
N GLU A 484 17.39 -9.41 -10.70
CA GLU A 484 16.73 -8.35 -11.48
C GLU A 484 15.25 -8.72 -11.70
N SER A 485 14.37 -7.72 -11.85
CA SER A 485 12.92 -7.92 -12.00
C SER A 485 12.50 -8.81 -13.20
N GLY A 486 13.40 -9.07 -14.14
CA GLY A 486 13.19 -10.01 -15.25
C GLY A 486 13.70 -11.44 -15.01
N GLN A 487 14.21 -11.76 -13.82
CA GLN A 487 14.74 -13.08 -13.44
C GLN A 487 13.96 -13.75 -12.29
N ARG A 488 12.86 -13.13 -11.85
CA ARG A 488 11.95 -13.69 -10.85
C ARG A 488 10.96 -14.68 -11.45
#